data_AF-A0A956C0C6-F1
#
_entry.id   AF-A0A956C0C6-F1
#
_cell.length_a   1.000
_cell.length_b   1.000
_cell.length_c   1.000
_cell.angle_alpha   90.00
_cell.angle_beta   90.00
_cell.angle_gamma   90.00
#
_symmetry.space_group_name_H-M   'P 1'
#
loop_
_entity.id
_entity.type
_entity.pdbx_description
1 polymer ?
#
loop_
_entity_poly.entity_id
_entity_poly.type
_entity_poly.pdbx_seq_one_letter_code
_entity_poly.pdbx_strand_id
1 'polypeptide(L)'
;LALEDPLLVIGAPLDDGLGTESDNTPNNNSGALYVYERSAASWEKKAYLKPQDADVLMGGFFGSAADIEQGVVAVGAARVLREGEQAGAVFVVRKSEGNWVIDKRFDNPVPTFISRMGEGDLRLQGQEVLSANAIDSYAGRVRTFYFTDPK
;
A
#
# COMPACT_ATOMS: atom_id res chain seq x y z
N LEU A 1 7.63 0.78 -6.67
CA LEU A 1 9.01 0.60 -6.17
C LEU A 1 9.44 1.94 -5.61
N ALA A 2 10.09 1.97 -4.45
CA ALA A 2 10.74 3.17 -3.92
C ALA A 2 12.02 2.80 -3.15
N LEU A 3 12.94 3.76 -3.01
CA LEU A 3 14.29 3.56 -2.46
C LEU A 3 14.66 4.74 -1.56
N GLU A 4 15.01 4.45 -0.32
CA GLU A 4 15.69 5.35 0.61
C GLU A 4 16.80 4.52 1.26
N ASP A 5 18.05 4.71 0.83
CA ASP A 5 19.15 3.87 1.35
C ASP A 5 19.18 3.89 2.90
N PRO A 6 19.24 2.72 3.56
CA PRO A 6 19.53 1.40 3.00
C PRO A 6 18.28 0.57 2.63
N LEU A 7 17.09 1.14 2.56
CA LEU A 7 15.81 0.46 2.36
C LEU A 7 15.29 0.56 0.92
N LEU A 8 14.86 -0.59 0.39
CA LEU A 8 14.19 -0.72 -0.89
C LEU A 8 12.82 -1.35 -0.68
N VAL A 9 11.77 -0.72 -1.20
CA VAL A 9 10.40 -1.22 -1.09
C VAL A 9 9.82 -1.54 -2.47
N ILE A 10 9.29 -2.75 -2.59
CA ILE A 10 8.74 -3.28 -3.84
C ILE A 10 7.28 -3.66 -3.59
N GLY A 11 6.37 -2.93 -4.25
CA GLY A 11 4.98 -3.35 -4.34
C GLY A 11 4.80 -4.44 -5.40
N ALA A 12 3.97 -5.44 -5.09
CA ALA A 12 3.64 -6.56 -5.95
C ALA A 12 2.11 -6.72 -5.98
N PRO A 13 1.39 -5.91 -6.77
CA PRO A 13 -0.07 -5.78 -6.68
C PRO A 13 -0.86 -7.02 -7.11
N LEU A 14 -0.23 -7.97 -7.81
CA LEU A 14 -0.86 -9.22 -8.25
C LEU A 14 -0.34 -10.42 -7.46
N ASP A 15 0.34 -10.18 -6.33
CA ASP A 15 0.85 -11.24 -5.48
C ASP A 15 -0.28 -11.84 -4.63
N ASP A 16 -0.68 -13.05 -4.98
CA ASP A 16 -1.69 -13.83 -4.26
C ASP A 16 -1.15 -14.38 -2.93
N GLY A 17 0.16 -14.43 -2.74
CA GLY A 17 0.82 -15.03 -1.59
C GLY A 17 0.97 -16.55 -1.76
N LEU A 18 1.26 -17.25 -0.65
CA LEU A 18 1.56 -18.69 -0.68
C LEU A 18 0.34 -19.61 -0.63
N GLY A 19 -0.89 -19.07 -0.62
CA GLY A 19 -2.12 -19.87 -0.59
C GLY A 19 -2.28 -20.77 0.66
N THR A 20 -1.59 -20.44 1.76
CA THR A 20 -1.56 -21.27 2.98
C THR A 20 -2.62 -20.89 4.02
N GLU A 21 -3.48 -19.91 3.73
CA GLU A 21 -4.61 -19.56 4.60
C GLU A 21 -5.66 -20.68 4.50
N SER A 22 -5.88 -21.41 5.60
CA SER A 22 -6.76 -22.58 5.65
C SER A 22 -8.25 -22.26 5.53
N ASP A 23 -8.61 -20.99 5.34
CA ASP A 23 -9.97 -20.48 5.40
C ASP A 23 -10.66 -20.38 4.02
N ASN A 24 -10.04 -20.91 2.96
CA ASN A 24 -10.60 -20.94 1.61
C ASN A 24 -10.92 -19.53 1.05
N THR A 25 -10.32 -18.48 1.63
CA THR A 25 -10.51 -17.11 1.17
C THR A 25 -9.64 -16.88 -0.07
N PRO A 26 -10.22 -16.60 -1.25
CA PRO A 26 -9.43 -16.28 -2.42
C PRO A 26 -8.63 -15.00 -2.16
N ASN A 27 -7.31 -15.11 -2.21
CA ASN A 27 -6.35 -14.01 -2.09
C ASN A 27 -6.01 -13.41 -3.46
N ASN A 28 -6.92 -13.55 -4.43
CA ASN A 28 -6.69 -13.29 -5.84
C ASN A 28 -6.40 -11.82 -6.10
N ASN A 29 -5.19 -11.53 -6.58
CA ASN A 29 -4.61 -10.22 -6.77
C ASN A 29 -4.74 -9.32 -5.53
N SER A 30 -4.65 -9.92 -4.33
CA SER A 30 -4.64 -9.17 -3.06
C SER A 30 -3.46 -8.22 -2.98
N GLY A 31 -2.33 -8.65 -3.53
CA GLY A 31 -1.09 -7.89 -3.59
C GLY A 31 -0.26 -7.96 -2.30
N ALA A 32 0.99 -7.51 -2.40
CA ALA A 32 1.95 -7.53 -1.31
C ALA A 32 2.93 -6.35 -1.37
N LEU A 33 3.60 -6.07 -0.25
CA LEU A 33 4.78 -5.21 -0.16
C LEU A 33 5.96 -6.02 0.34
N TYR A 34 7.08 -5.90 -0.35
CA TYR A 34 8.36 -6.44 0.07
C TYR A 34 9.26 -5.31 0.53
N VAL A 35 9.94 -5.51 1.65
CA VAL A 35 10.96 -4.60 2.16
C VAL A 35 12.30 -5.32 2.12
N TYR A 36 13.26 -4.69 1.47
CA TYR A 36 14.66 -5.12 1.41
C TYR A 36 15.53 -4.08 2.09
N GLU A 37 16.62 -4.54 2.69
CA GLU A 37 17.66 -3.68 3.25
C GLU A 37 19.00 -4.04 2.63
N ARG A 38 19.79 -3.02 2.29
CA ARG A 38 21.08 -3.16 1.64
C ARG A 38 22.13 -3.59 2.66
N SER A 39 22.72 -4.76 2.44
CA SER A 39 23.95 -5.20 3.10
C SER A 39 25.18 -4.69 2.35
N ALA A 40 26.38 -5.04 2.81
CA ALA A 40 27.64 -4.66 2.16
C ALA A 40 27.76 -5.10 0.69
N ALA A 41 27.03 -6.15 0.28
CA ALA A 41 27.14 -6.73 -1.07
C ALA A 41 25.81 -7.14 -1.72
N SER A 42 24.68 -7.08 -1.01
CA SER A 42 23.39 -7.59 -1.51
C SER A 42 22.19 -6.82 -0.94
N TRP A 43 21.01 -7.07 -1.51
CA TRP A 43 19.73 -6.67 -0.92
C TRP A 43 19.14 -7.88 -0.19
N GLU A 44 18.92 -7.74 1.11
CA GLU A 44 18.34 -8.80 1.96
C GLU A 44 16.87 -8.50 2.22
N LYS A 45 15.98 -9.46 1.96
CA LYS A 45 14.55 -9.33 2.29
C LYS A 45 14.39 -9.27 3.81
N LYS A 46 13.89 -8.14 4.32
CA LYS A 46 13.60 -7.92 5.76
C LYS A 46 12.14 -8.14 6.09
N ALA A 47 11.23 -7.89 5.14
CA ALA A 47 9.81 -8.14 5.36
C ALA A 47 9.05 -8.49 4.09
N TYR A 48 7.92 -9.16 4.30
CA TYR A 48 6.82 -9.33 3.38
C TYR A 48 5.56 -8.92 4.13
N LEU A 49 4.82 -7.95 3.62
CA LEU A 49 3.60 -7.46 4.22
C LEU A 49 2.42 -7.72 3.28
N LYS A 50 1.37 -8.30 3.84
CA LYS A 50 0.08 -8.53 3.21
C LYS A 50 -1.02 -8.01 4.13
N PRO A 51 -1.93 -7.15 3.64
CA PRO A 51 -3.10 -6.72 4.39
C PRO A 51 -3.95 -7.91 4.81
N GLN A 52 -4.61 -7.79 5.96
CA GLN A 52 -5.53 -8.81 6.49
C GLN A 52 -7.00 -8.40 6.29
N ASP A 53 -7.24 -7.19 5.77
CA ASP A 53 -8.57 -6.70 5.46
C ASP A 53 -9.19 -7.51 4.31
N ALA A 54 -10.36 -8.10 4.55
CA ALA A 54 -11.03 -8.96 3.57
C ALA A 54 -11.30 -8.27 2.23
N ASP A 55 -11.63 -6.97 2.24
CA ASP A 55 -11.89 -6.18 1.05
C ASP A 55 -10.63 -5.88 0.23
N VAL A 56 -9.44 -5.99 0.85
CA VAL A 56 -8.16 -5.93 0.16
C VAL A 56 -7.74 -7.31 -0.34
N LEU A 57 -8.02 -8.36 0.44
CA LEU A 57 -7.68 -9.74 0.07
C LEU A 57 -8.43 -10.22 -1.18
N MET A 58 -9.64 -9.71 -1.41
CA MET A 58 -10.47 -10.03 -2.59
C MET A 58 -10.16 -9.14 -3.80
N GLY A 59 -8.88 -8.95 -4.11
CA GLY A 59 -8.44 -8.19 -5.30
C GLY A 59 -8.25 -6.69 -5.09
N GLY A 60 -7.76 -6.27 -3.93
CA GLY A 60 -7.47 -4.88 -3.60
C GLY A 60 -6.20 -4.30 -4.22
N PHE A 61 -5.31 -5.14 -4.75
CA PHE A 61 -4.08 -4.76 -5.47
C PHE A 61 -3.11 -3.98 -4.58
N PHE A 62 -2.91 -4.42 -3.34
CA PHE A 62 -1.95 -3.79 -2.42
C PHE A 62 -0.52 -3.82 -2.99
N GLY A 63 0.18 -2.68 -2.93
CA GLY A 63 1.47 -2.51 -3.60
C GLY A 63 1.35 -1.95 -5.02
N SER A 64 0.19 -1.40 -5.41
CA SER A 64 0.00 -0.73 -6.71
C SER A 64 0.92 0.47 -6.91
N ALA A 65 1.15 1.22 -5.83
CA ALA A 65 2.12 2.30 -5.75
C ALA A 65 2.85 2.22 -4.40
N ALA A 66 4.06 2.75 -4.32
CA ALA A 66 4.79 2.85 -3.07
C ALA A 66 5.73 4.05 -3.08
N ASP A 67 5.91 4.66 -1.92
CA ASP A 67 6.94 5.66 -1.64
C ASP A 67 7.53 5.44 -0.24
N ILE A 68 8.76 5.90 -0.01
CA ILE A 68 9.45 5.74 1.27
C ILE A 68 10.20 7.00 1.68
N GLU A 69 10.07 7.37 2.95
CA GLU A 69 10.80 8.47 3.56
C GLU A 69 10.95 8.22 5.08
N GLN A 70 12.14 8.45 5.61
CA GLN A 70 12.52 8.29 7.01
C GLN A 70 12.10 6.94 7.60
N GLY A 71 12.22 5.87 6.81
CA GLY A 71 11.83 4.51 7.19
C GLY A 71 10.31 4.28 7.30
N VAL A 72 9.49 5.22 6.86
CA VAL A 72 8.04 5.10 6.72
C VAL A 72 7.70 4.90 5.25
N VAL A 73 6.75 4.01 4.97
CA VAL A 73 6.37 3.63 3.61
C VAL A 73 4.90 3.93 3.39
N ALA A 74 4.58 4.69 2.35
CA ALA A 74 3.23 4.81 1.85
C ALA A 74 2.99 3.73 0.79
N VAL A 75 1.84 3.06 0.80
CA VAL A 75 1.51 1.97 -0.14
C VAL A 75 0.08 2.12 -0.65
N GLY A 76 -0.12 2.01 -1.96
CA GLY A 76 -1.45 2.03 -2.56
C GLY A 76 -2.08 0.64 -2.71
N ALA A 77 -3.40 0.56 -2.57
CA ALA A 77 -4.23 -0.58 -2.94
C ALA A 77 -5.38 -0.09 -3.83
N ALA A 78 -5.13 -0.12 -5.15
CA ALA A 78 -5.94 0.59 -6.13
C ALA A 78 -7.38 0.07 -6.30
N ARG A 79 -7.67 -1.17 -5.89
CA ARG A 79 -8.93 -1.85 -6.22
C ARG A 79 -9.77 -2.23 -5.03
N VAL A 80 -9.44 -1.70 -3.85
CA VAL A 80 -10.27 -1.81 -2.66
C VAL A 80 -11.67 -1.30 -2.97
N LEU A 81 -12.65 -2.18 -2.70
CA LEU A 81 -14.05 -1.90 -2.96
C LEU A 81 -14.68 -1.14 -1.79
N ARG A 82 -15.37 -0.04 -2.09
CA ARG A 82 -16.17 0.71 -1.14
C ARG A 82 -17.48 1.09 -1.81
N GLU A 83 -18.60 0.77 -1.16
CA GLU A 83 -19.94 1.09 -1.66
C GLU A 83 -20.20 0.56 -3.10
N GLY A 84 -19.56 -0.56 -3.45
CA GLY A 84 -19.67 -1.18 -4.79
C GLY A 84 -18.68 -0.63 -5.83
N GLU A 85 -17.88 0.38 -5.48
CA GLU A 85 -16.95 1.04 -6.40
C GLU A 85 -15.48 0.73 -6.09
N GLN A 86 -14.63 0.72 -7.12
CA GLN A 86 -13.17 0.64 -6.98
C GLN A 86 -12.62 1.98 -6.48
N ALA A 87 -12.83 2.25 -5.19
CA ALA A 87 -12.48 3.51 -4.56
C ALA A 87 -10.97 3.63 -4.30
N GLY A 88 -10.33 2.49 -4.01
CA GLY A 88 -8.92 2.39 -3.62
C GLY A 88 -8.64 2.87 -2.19
N ALA A 89 -7.46 2.52 -1.70
CA ALA A 89 -6.97 2.89 -0.38
C ALA A 89 -5.46 3.15 -0.40
N VAL A 90 -4.97 3.88 0.59
CA VAL A 90 -3.55 4.12 0.85
C VAL A 90 -3.24 3.64 2.27
N PHE A 91 -2.08 3.04 2.45
CA PHE A 91 -1.63 2.49 3.72
C PHE A 91 -0.31 3.12 4.13
N VAL A 92 -0.08 3.18 5.44
CA VAL A 92 1.22 3.53 6.01
C VAL A 92 1.81 2.29 6.65
N VAL A 93 3.03 1.95 6.26
CA VAL A 93 3.81 0.83 6.76
C VAL A 93 5.07 1.36 7.42
N ARG A 94 5.39 0.88 8.62
CA ARG A 94 6.58 1.31 9.36
C ARG A 94 7.03 0.26 10.37
N LYS A 95 8.23 0.42 10.93
CA LYS A 95 8.71 -0.45 12.00
C LYS A 95 7.98 -0.14 13.31
N SER A 96 7.50 -1.19 13.99
CA SER A 96 6.98 -1.18 15.36
C SER A 96 7.54 -2.39 16.10
N GLU A 97 8.16 -2.16 17.26
CA GLU A 97 8.78 -3.23 18.08
C GLU A 97 9.75 -4.15 17.28
N GLY A 98 10.51 -3.56 16.35
CA GLY A 98 11.45 -4.28 15.50
C GLY A 98 10.85 -4.98 14.27
N ASN A 99 9.52 -4.98 14.12
CA ASN A 99 8.81 -5.62 13.02
C ASN A 99 8.18 -4.58 12.08
N TRP A 100 8.13 -4.86 10.79
CA TRP A 100 7.36 -4.03 9.85
C TRP A 100 5.87 -4.34 10.01
N VAL A 101 5.06 -3.30 10.22
CA VAL A 101 3.61 -3.42 10.39
C VAL A 101 2.86 -2.46 9.47
N ILE A 102 1.65 -2.84 9.06
CA ILE A 102 0.68 -1.92 8.47
C ILE A 102 0.08 -1.12 9.63
N ASP A 103 0.42 0.16 9.74
CA ASP A 103 0.06 1.02 10.88
C ASP A 103 -1.21 1.84 10.63
N LYS A 104 -1.41 2.31 9.40
CA LYS A 104 -2.60 3.09 9.00
C LYS A 104 -3.16 2.61 7.68
N ARG A 105 -4.47 2.84 7.55
CA ARG A 105 -5.24 2.74 6.32
C ARG A 105 -6.02 4.05 6.15
N PHE A 106 -5.94 4.60 4.95
CA PHE A 106 -6.68 5.76 4.49
C PHE A 106 -7.54 5.34 3.32
N ASP A 107 -8.84 5.38 3.52
CA ASP A 107 -9.78 5.10 2.45
C ASP A 107 -10.15 6.38 1.72
N ASN A 108 -10.59 6.24 0.47
CA ASN A 108 -11.17 7.34 -0.26
C ASN A 108 -12.52 7.75 0.39
N PRO A 109 -12.64 8.97 0.96
CA PRO A 109 -13.84 9.39 1.69
C PRO A 109 -15.03 9.67 0.78
N VAL A 110 -14.78 9.86 -0.53
CA VAL A 110 -15.81 10.12 -1.54
C VAL A 110 -15.54 9.17 -2.70
N PRO A 111 -16.00 7.90 -2.60
CA PRO A 111 -15.90 6.97 -3.70
C PRO A 111 -16.68 7.52 -4.89
N THR A 112 -16.00 7.65 -6.01
CA THR A 112 -16.61 7.91 -7.31
C THR A 112 -16.43 6.68 -8.18
N PHE A 113 -17.11 6.63 -9.32
CA PHE A 113 -16.87 5.56 -10.28
C PHE A 113 -15.37 5.48 -10.59
N ILE A 114 -14.81 4.29 -10.33
CA ILE A 114 -13.40 3.92 -10.59
C ILE A 114 -12.34 4.91 -10.05
N SER A 115 -12.49 5.46 -8.83
CA SER A 115 -11.51 6.40 -8.25
C SER A 115 -10.07 5.86 -8.23
N ARG A 116 -9.92 4.58 -7.89
CA ARG A 116 -8.66 3.83 -7.81
C ARG A 116 -7.54 4.57 -7.07
N MET A 117 -7.88 5.12 -5.91
CA MET A 117 -6.90 5.77 -5.05
C MET A 117 -5.73 4.85 -4.75
N GLY A 118 -4.50 5.34 -4.97
CA GLY A 118 -3.28 4.56 -4.77
C GLY A 118 -2.84 3.73 -5.98
N GLU A 119 -3.47 3.90 -7.15
CA GLU A 119 -2.97 3.35 -8.43
C GLU A 119 -1.91 4.26 -9.07
N GLY A 120 -2.06 5.58 -8.93
CA GLY A 120 -1.20 6.57 -9.56
C GLY A 120 0.03 6.94 -8.74
N ASP A 121 0.47 8.19 -8.86
CA ASP A 121 1.64 8.66 -8.12
C ASP A 121 1.32 8.80 -6.64
N LEU A 122 2.17 8.23 -5.80
CA LEU A 122 2.08 8.32 -4.35
C LEU A 122 3.35 9.02 -3.86
N ARG A 123 3.18 10.02 -3.00
CA ARG A 123 4.29 10.74 -2.39
C ARG A 123 4.13 10.82 -0.89
N LEU A 124 5.21 10.55 -0.18
CA LEU A 124 5.31 10.69 1.26
C LEU A 124 6.27 11.83 1.57
N GLN A 125 5.86 12.73 2.46
CA GLN A 125 6.73 13.77 3.02
C GLN A 125 6.33 14.04 4.47
N GLY A 126 7.24 13.75 5.40
CA GLY A 126 6.99 13.73 6.83
C GLY A 126 5.77 12.88 7.17
N GLN A 127 4.75 13.55 7.69
CA GLN A 127 3.48 12.96 8.12
C GLN A 127 2.36 13.09 7.07
N GLU A 128 2.71 13.51 5.85
CA GLU A 128 1.79 13.78 4.75
C GLU A 128 1.94 12.73 3.64
N VAL A 129 0.81 12.15 3.20
CA VAL A 129 0.75 11.29 2.01
C VAL A 129 -0.12 11.96 0.94
N LEU A 130 0.46 12.20 -0.23
CA LEU A 130 -0.26 12.65 -1.41
C LEU A 130 -0.50 11.48 -2.37
N SER A 131 -1.74 11.34 -2.84
CA SER A 131 -2.13 10.37 -3.86
C SER A 131 -2.74 11.10 -5.07
N ALA A 132 -2.06 11.04 -6.21
CA ALA A 132 -2.54 11.58 -7.47
C ALA A 132 -3.13 10.47 -8.35
N ASN A 133 -4.41 10.58 -8.67
CA ASN A 133 -5.17 9.53 -9.34
C ASN A 133 -5.78 10.10 -10.61
N ALA A 134 -5.23 9.76 -11.78
CA ALA A 134 -5.71 10.28 -13.06
C ALA A 134 -7.08 9.70 -13.47
N ILE A 135 -7.47 8.55 -12.91
CA ILE A 135 -8.63 7.77 -13.35
C ILE A 135 -9.90 8.11 -12.54
N ASP A 136 -9.82 8.98 -11.53
CA ASP A 136 -10.97 9.37 -10.72
C ASP A 136 -12.11 9.99 -11.55
N SER A 137 -13.10 9.16 -11.89
CA SER A 137 -14.16 9.46 -12.84
C SER A 137 -13.66 10.12 -14.14
N TYR A 138 -12.45 9.76 -14.60
CA TYR A 138 -11.74 10.36 -15.74
C TYR A 138 -11.42 11.87 -15.61
N ALA A 139 -11.70 12.50 -14.47
CA ALA A 139 -11.41 13.91 -14.22
C ALA A 139 -10.01 14.11 -13.59
N GLY A 140 -9.49 13.06 -12.96
CA GLY A 140 -8.28 13.12 -12.17
C GLY A 140 -8.49 13.82 -10.82
N ARG A 141 -7.89 13.32 -9.74
CA ARG A 141 -7.90 13.97 -8.42
C ARG A 141 -6.62 13.73 -7.65
N VAL A 142 -6.18 14.74 -6.91
CA VAL A 142 -5.13 14.62 -5.89
C VAL A 142 -5.80 14.62 -4.52
N ARG A 143 -5.37 13.72 -3.64
CA ARG A 143 -5.80 13.64 -2.25
C ARG A 143 -4.59 13.70 -1.34
N THR A 144 -4.75 14.36 -0.20
CA THR A 144 -3.73 14.47 0.85
C THR A 144 -4.27 13.84 2.13
N PHE A 145 -3.44 13.04 2.78
CA PHE A 145 -3.73 12.39 4.07
C PHE A 145 -2.63 12.73 5.07
N TYR A 146 -3.00 12.81 6.35
CA TYR A 146 -2.06 13.06 7.43
C TYR A 146 -2.13 11.94 8.46
N PHE A 147 -0.98 11.53 8.98
CA PHE A 147 -0.87 10.59 10.09
C PHE A 147 -0.02 11.19 11.21
N THR A 148 -0.13 10.63 12.42
CA THR A 148 0.77 10.98 13.53
C THR A 148 1.61 9.77 13.89
N ASP A 149 2.79 10.04 14.45
CA ASP A 149 3.57 9.00 15.12
C ASP A 149 2.75 8.35 16.25
N PRO A 150 2.98 7.06 16.52
CA PRO A 150 2.37 6.38 17.64
C PRO A 150 2.94 6.98 18.93
N LYS A 151 2.13 6.91 19.99
CA LYS A 151 2.56 7.31 21.33
C LYS A 151 3.45 6.26 21.96
#